data_AF-G1V6C8-F1
#
_entry.id   AF-G1V6C8-F1
#
_cell.length_a   1.000
_cell.length_b   1.000
_cell.length_c   1.000
_cell.angle_alpha   90.00
_cell.angle_beta   90.00
_cell.angle_gamma   90.00
#
_symmetry.space_group_name_H-M   'P 1'
#
loop_
_entity.id
_entity.type
_entity.pdbx_description
1 polymer ?
#
loop_
_entity_poly.entity_id
_entity_poly.type
_entity_poly.pdbx_seq_one_letter_code
_entity_poly.pdbx_strand_id
1 'polypeptide(L)' 'MKGLFITGTDTDAGKTTVTAALLRALKVAGVPVAAVKPVQTGCVMRGGEEENRGE' A
#
# COMPACT_ATOMS: atom_id res chain seq x y z
N MET A 1 -10.29 6.84 15.26
CA MET A 1 -9.34 6.04 14.46
C MET A 1 -8.02 6.80 14.35
N LYS A 2 -6.88 6.12 14.45
CA LYS A 2 -5.55 6.70 14.19
C LYS A 2 -5.10 6.25 12.80
N GLY A 3 -4.60 7.17 11.97
CA GLY A 3 -4.15 6.88 10.60
C GLY A 3 -2.85 7.61 10.27
N LEU A 4 -2.06 7.02 9.39
CA LEU A 4 -0.84 7.60 8.84
C LEU A 4 -1.02 7.80 7.34
N PHE A 5 -0.73 9.00 6.84
CA PHE A 5 -0.75 9.29 5.42
C PHE A 5 0.68 9.32 4.87
N ILE A 6 1.00 8.37 4.00
CA ILE A 6 2.32 8.26 3.38
C ILE A 6 2.28 9.04 2.05
N THR A 7 2.93 10.19 2.04
CA THR A 7 3.14 11.01 0.83
C THR A 7 4.50 10.73 0.19
N GLY A 8 4.75 11.27 -0.99
CA GLY A 8 6.08 11.26 -1.62
C GLY A 8 6.17 12.32 -2.70
N THR A 9 7.40 12.70 -3.03
CA THR A 9 7.70 13.79 -3.97
C THR A 9 7.53 13.40 -5.43
N ASP A 10 7.52 12.09 -5.73
CA ASP A 10 7.35 11.53 -7.06
C ASP A 10 6.75 10.12 -6.99
N THR A 11 6.41 9.53 -8.13
CA THR A 11 5.81 8.19 -8.29
C THR A 11 6.71 7.09 -7.74
N ASP A 12 8.01 7.14 -8.04
CA ASP A 12 8.98 6.08 -7.69
C ASP A 12 9.84 6.41 -6.46
N ALA A 13 9.41 7.39 -5.67
CA ALA A 13 10.07 7.76 -4.41
C ALA A 13 10.05 6.66 -3.31
N GLY A 14 9.64 5.43 -3.62
CA GLY A 14 9.68 4.29 -2.70
C GLY A 14 8.50 4.20 -1.70
N LYS A 15 7.42 4.96 -1.93
CA LYS A 15 6.23 5.00 -1.05
C LYS A 15 5.69 3.61 -0.71
N THR A 16 5.55 2.73 -1.71
CA THR A 16 5.05 1.35 -1.54
C THR A 16 5.96 0.54 -0.62
N THR A 17 7.28 0.60 -0.85
CA THR A 17 8.29 -0.10 -0.05
C THR A 17 8.28 0.36 1.40
N VAL A 18 8.26 1.68 1.64
CA VAL A 18 8.21 2.25 3.00
C VAL A 18 6.92 1.86 3.71
N THR A 19 5.78 1.92 3.00
CA THR A 19 4.47 1.52 3.54
C THR A 19 4.47 0.04 3.95
N ALA A 20 5.00 -0.84 3.10
CA ALA A 20 5.11 -2.27 3.39
C ALA A 20 6.04 -2.56 4.58
N ALA A 21 7.18 -1.87 4.66
CA ALA A 21 8.11 -1.99 5.77
C ALA A 21 7.48 -1.56 7.10
N LEU A 22 6.77 -0.43 7.11
CA LEU A 22 6.06 0.07 8.29
C LEU A 22 4.96 -0.89 8.74
N LEU A 23 4.17 -1.44 7.80
CA LEU A 23 3.16 -2.45 8.09
C LEU A 23 3.77 -3.70 8.73
N ARG A 24 4.90 -4.18 8.20
CA ARG A 24 5.60 -5.32 8.79
C ARG A 24 6.09 -5.02 10.21
N ALA A 25 6.70 -3.86 10.44
CA ALA A 25 7.17 -3.45 11.76
C ALA A 25 6.02 -3.38 12.78
N LEU A 26 4.89 -2.78 12.40
CA LEU A 26 3.70 -2.68 13.26
C LEU A 26 3.08 -4.05 13.55
N LYS A 27 3.01 -4.93 12.54
CA LYS A 27 2.58 -6.33 12.75
C LYS A 27 3.48 -7.09 13.72
N VAL A 28 4.80 -6.96 13.58
CA VAL A 28 5.77 -7.58 14.51
C VAL A 28 5.62 -7.03 15.93
N ALA A 29 5.30 -5.74 16.06
CA ALA A 29 5.01 -5.11 17.35
C ALA A 29 3.63 -5.48 17.93
N GLY A 30 2.85 -6.35 17.29
CA GLY A 30 1.50 -6.74 17.74
C GLY A 30 0.45 -5.64 17.59
N VAL A 31 0.75 -4.59 16.82
CA VAL A 31 -0.18 -3.48 16.58
C VAL A 31 -1.10 -3.84 15.42
N PRO A 32 -2.44 -3.84 15.63
CA PRO A 32 -3.40 -4.03 14.54
C PRO A 32 -3.23 -2.92 13.50
N VAL A 33 -2.95 -3.31 12.25
CA VAL A 33 -2.67 -2.38 11.16
C VAL A 33 -3.14 -2.93 9.82
N ALA A 34 -3.60 -2.04 8.95
CA ALA A 34 -3.97 -2.34 7.57
C ALA A 34 -3.42 -1.26 6.61
N ALA A 35 -3.14 -1.66 5.38
CA ALA A 35 -2.80 -0.76 4.29
C ALA A 35 -4.08 -0.35 3.57
N VAL A 36 -4.17 0.91 3.13
CA VAL A 36 -5.22 1.36 2.22
C VAL A 36 -4.57 2.12 1.07
N LYS A 37 -4.84 1.69 -0.16
CA LYS A 37 -4.47 2.41 -1.37
C LYS A 37 -5.76 2.76 -2.13
N PRO A 38 -6.30 3.97 -1.93
CA PRO A 38 -7.65 4.31 -2.40
C PRO A 38 -7.73 4.41 -3.93
N VAL A 39 -6.60 4.68 -4.59
CA VAL A 39 -6.51 4.80 -6.05
C VAL A 39 -5.22 4.12 -6.51
N GLN A 40 -5.32 3.32 -7.58
CA GLN A 40 -4.18 2.73 -8.26
C GLN A 40 -4.43 2.68 -9.78
N THR A 41 -3.39 3.00 -10.55
CA THR A 41 -3.37 2.83 -12.01
C THR A 41 -2.67 1.53 -12.38
N GLY A 42 -2.90 1.02 -13.60
CA GLY A 42 -2.23 -0.17 -14.12
C GLY A 42 -2.83 -1.52 -13.71
N CYS A 43 -4.00 -1.52 -13.05
CA CYS A 43 -4.74 -2.75 -12.78
C CYS A 43 -5.18 -3.44 -14.08
N VAL A 44 -5.09 -4.76 -14.12
CA VAL A 44 -5.64 -5.56 -15.22
C VAL A 44 -6.99 -6.12 -14.80
N MET A 45 -7.99 -5.99 -15.68
CA MET A 45 -9.30 -6.61 -15.46
C MET A 45 -9.18 -8.12 -15.73
N ARG A 46 -9.39 -8.95 -14.71
CA ARG A 46 -9.52 -10.40 -14.86
C ARG A 46 -10.85 -10.86 -14.25
N GLY A 47 -11.73 -11.43 -15.08
CA GLY A 47 -13.00 -12.00 -14.62
C GLY A 47 -14.03 -10.99 -14.10
N GLY A 48 -13.85 -9.69 -14.35
CA GLY A 48 -14.72 -8.63 -13.81
C GLY A 48 -14.18 -7.95 -12.55
N GLU A 49 -13.05 -8.42 -12.01
CA GLU A 49 -12.36 -7.81 -10.87
C GLU A 49 -11.02 -7.18 -11.30
N GLU A 50 -10.67 -6.05 -10.68
CA GLU A 50 -9.38 -5.39 -10.87
C GLU A 50 -8.28 -6.14 -10.11
N GLU A 51 -7.39 -6.82 -10.83
CA GLU A 51 -6.22 -7.48 -10.25
C GLU A 51 -4.97 -6.59 -10.42
N ASN A 52 -4.24 -6.38 -9.34
CA ASN A 52 -3.04 -5.56 -9.34
C ASN A 52 -1.89 -6.30 -10.06
N ARG A 53 -1.31 -5.70 -11.11
CA ARG A 53 -0.03 -6.17 -11.67
C ARG A 53 1.07 -5.90 -10.63
N GLY A 54 1.58 -6.96 -10.02
CA GLY A 54 2.68 -6.90 -9.06
C GLY A 54 4.03 -6.61 -9.73
N GLU A 55 4.13 -5.47 -10.40
CA GLU A 55 5.38 -4.90 -10.90
C GLU A 55 6.15 -4.17 -9.78
#